data_AF-A0AAV5WD47-F1
#
_entry.id   AF-A0AAV5WD47-F1
#
_cell.length_a   1.000
_cell.length_b   1.000
_cell.length_c   1.000
_cell.angle_alpha   90.00
_cell.angle_beta   90.00
_cell.angle_gamma   90.00
#
_symmetry.space_group_name_H-M   'P 1'
#
loop_
_entity.id
_entity.type
_entity.pdbx_description
1 polymer ?
#
loop_
_entity_poly.entity_id
_entity_poly.type
_entity_poly.pdbx_seq_one_letter_code
_entity_poly.pdbx_strand_id
1 'polypeptide(L)'
;MLWQCDVRGEVKLINFTDKSLSVNKPFRDALYNADRYASVTLMEWEEFLAKSEDFICDGSIVVYASIAVQGKSGNRFRKRIASNFYSPSKFSDVILIVEEYELHISKAILAHASSYFETLFYGDFTESRENKITLKDVAFEDFLVVLGLIYATDEEVDDDNVDGILVLADQFDMKRVLYKAETWLVESSNKQFAHKVYLGDKYKLELLLTHCLDEIDSFEKLSEVTTSEFFKNLSESIKDDLLAKAMEMGMKKR
;
A
#
# COMPACT_ATOMS: atom_id res chain seq x y z
N MET A 1 -26.04 -0.21 -11.37
CA MET A 1 -25.00 0.80 -11.65
C MET A 1 -24.76 1.56 -10.35
N LEU A 2 -23.61 1.41 -9.71
CA LEU A 2 -23.38 1.78 -8.29
C LEU A 2 -23.04 3.27 -8.12
N TRP A 3 -22.26 3.84 -9.02
CA TRP A 3 -22.11 5.28 -9.21
C TRP A 3 -21.69 5.57 -10.66
N GLN A 4 -21.90 6.80 -11.10
CA GLN A 4 -21.43 7.34 -12.38
C GLN A 4 -20.88 8.74 -12.12
N CYS A 5 -19.69 9.01 -12.64
CA CYS A 5 -19.10 10.34 -12.69
C CYS A 5 -18.94 10.77 -14.14
N ASP A 6 -19.59 11.87 -14.51
CA ASP A 6 -19.37 12.50 -15.81
C ASP A 6 -18.13 13.37 -15.72
N VAL A 7 -17.11 13.02 -16.50
CA VAL A 7 -15.85 13.77 -16.58
C VAL A 7 -15.72 14.42 -17.94
N ARG A 8 -15.13 15.60 -17.94
CA ARG A 8 -14.68 16.26 -19.16
C ARG A 8 -13.27 16.74 -18.92
N GLY A 9 -12.46 16.69 -19.95
CA GLY A 9 -11.10 17.11 -19.81
C GLY A 9 -10.43 17.29 -21.15
N GLU A 10 -9.14 17.52 -21.06
CA GLU A 10 -8.24 17.56 -22.19
C GLU A 10 -6.95 16.86 -21.84
N VAL A 11 -6.41 16.13 -22.82
CA VAL A 11 -5.06 15.58 -22.76
C VAL A 11 -4.24 16.30 -23.81
N LYS A 12 -3.08 16.82 -23.41
CA LYS A 12 -2.19 17.62 -24.24
C LYS A 12 -0.81 17.00 -24.30
N LEU A 13 -0.36 16.63 -25.50
CA LEU A 13 1.02 16.26 -25.78
C LEU A 13 1.82 17.51 -26.14
N ILE A 14 2.91 17.77 -25.43
CA ILE A 14 3.70 18.99 -25.59
C ILE A 14 4.69 18.87 -26.73
N ASN A 15 4.62 19.81 -27.65
CA ASN A 15 5.69 20.07 -28.61
C ASN A 15 6.73 20.99 -27.94
N PHE A 16 7.97 20.53 -27.87
CA PHE A 16 9.08 21.21 -27.22
C PHE A 16 9.74 22.27 -28.10
N THR A 17 9.66 22.11 -29.43
CA THR A 17 10.18 23.06 -30.42
C THR A 17 9.28 24.30 -30.54
N ASP A 18 7.96 24.08 -30.60
CA ASP A 18 6.94 25.11 -30.66
C ASP A 18 5.71 24.69 -29.85
N LYS A 19 5.53 25.29 -28.67
CA LYS A 19 4.41 24.99 -27.78
C LYS A 19 3.03 25.22 -28.42
N SER A 20 2.92 26.05 -29.46
CA SER A 20 1.66 26.28 -30.18
C SER A 20 1.23 25.08 -31.03
N LEU A 21 2.18 24.22 -31.42
CA LEU A 21 1.96 22.99 -32.18
C LEU A 21 1.71 21.77 -31.29
N SER A 22 1.55 21.97 -29.98
CA SER A 22 1.17 20.90 -29.05
C SER A 22 -0.17 20.28 -29.43
N VAL A 23 -0.28 18.96 -29.36
CA VAL A 23 -1.51 18.25 -29.70
C VAL A 23 -2.43 18.28 -28.50
N ASN A 24 -3.61 18.89 -28.63
CA ASN A 24 -4.63 18.91 -27.60
C ASN A 24 -5.84 18.08 -28.05
N LYS A 25 -6.23 17.08 -27.25
CA LYS A 25 -7.43 16.27 -27.46
C LYS A 25 -8.40 16.44 -26.28
N PRO A 26 -9.58 17.04 -26.50
CA PRO A 26 -10.62 17.02 -25.50
C PRO A 26 -11.22 15.63 -25.38
N PHE A 27 -11.68 15.27 -24.18
CA PHE A 27 -12.44 14.05 -23.95
C PHE A 27 -13.65 14.31 -23.08
N ARG A 28 -14.64 13.44 -23.24
CA ARG A 28 -15.79 13.31 -22.35
C ARG A 28 -16.00 11.84 -22.10
N ASP A 29 -16.12 11.47 -20.84
CA ASP A 29 -16.38 10.08 -20.48
C ASP A 29 -17.32 10.02 -19.28
N ALA A 30 -17.95 8.85 -19.12
CA ALA A 30 -18.67 8.48 -17.93
C ALA A 30 -17.87 7.36 -17.25
N LEU A 31 -17.27 7.70 -16.12
CA LEU A 31 -16.53 6.74 -15.29
C LEU A 31 -17.52 6.00 -14.40
N TYR A 32 -17.41 4.68 -14.40
CA TYR A 32 -18.20 3.78 -13.57
C TYR A 32 -17.23 2.85 -12.85
N ASN A 33 -17.28 2.83 -11.52
CA ASN A 33 -16.37 2.07 -10.64
C ASN A 33 -14.88 2.51 -10.77
N ALA A 34 -14.05 2.16 -9.77
CA ALA A 34 -12.68 2.67 -9.66
C ALA A 34 -11.72 2.13 -10.74
N ASP A 35 -12.05 0.98 -11.34
CA ASP A 35 -11.15 0.24 -12.23
C ASP A 35 -11.26 0.63 -13.70
N ARG A 36 -12.06 1.66 -14.03
CA ARG A 36 -12.29 2.07 -15.41
C ARG A 36 -11.46 3.30 -15.76
N TYR A 37 -10.59 3.15 -16.76
CA TYR A 37 -9.82 4.23 -17.34
C TYR A 37 -10.51 4.81 -18.58
N ALA A 38 -10.36 6.13 -18.78
CA ALA A 38 -10.69 6.77 -20.04
C ALA A 38 -9.49 6.65 -20.99
N SER A 39 -9.73 6.31 -22.26
CA SER A 39 -8.69 6.26 -23.28
C SER A 39 -8.83 7.44 -24.23
N VAL A 40 -7.73 8.13 -24.50
CA VAL A 40 -7.66 9.28 -25.41
C VAL A 40 -6.51 9.07 -26.39
N THR A 41 -6.84 8.86 -27.65
CA THR A 41 -5.83 8.79 -28.72
C THR A 41 -5.37 10.19 -29.09
N LEU A 42 -4.14 10.52 -28.71
CA LEU A 42 -3.51 11.81 -29.01
C LEU A 42 -3.11 11.93 -30.48
N MET A 43 -2.42 10.91 -30.99
CA MET A 43 -1.84 10.86 -32.32
C MET A 43 -1.59 9.40 -32.71
N GLU A 44 -1.65 9.09 -34.01
CA GLU A 44 -1.24 7.77 -34.51
C GLU A 44 0.28 7.58 -34.40
N TRP A 45 0.71 6.35 -34.16
CA TRP A 45 2.12 6.06 -33.88
C TRP A 45 3.05 6.46 -35.04
N GLU A 46 2.63 6.23 -36.29
CA GLU A 46 3.40 6.60 -37.48
C GLU A 46 3.58 8.12 -37.61
N GLU A 47 2.55 8.89 -37.26
CA GLU A 47 2.62 10.35 -37.26
C GLU A 47 3.54 10.87 -36.14
N PHE A 48 3.48 10.25 -34.96
CA PHE A 48 4.34 10.59 -33.84
C PHE A 48 5.81 10.35 -34.18
N LEU A 49 6.15 9.20 -34.77
CA LEU A 49 7.52 8.89 -35.19
C LEU A 49 8.04 9.90 -36.22
N ALA A 50 7.21 10.29 -37.18
CA ALA A 50 7.56 11.27 -38.21
C ALA A 50 7.87 12.67 -37.66
N LYS A 51 7.39 12.99 -36.44
CA LYS A 51 7.58 14.29 -35.76
C LYS A 51 8.27 14.13 -34.39
N SER A 52 8.96 13.01 -34.17
CA SER A 52 9.45 12.64 -32.83
C SER A 52 10.43 13.66 -32.24
N GLU A 53 11.23 14.33 -33.06
CA GLU A 53 12.14 15.40 -32.64
C GLU A 53 11.43 16.59 -31.98
N ASP A 54 10.17 16.84 -32.36
CA ASP A 54 9.37 17.93 -31.80
C ASP A 54 8.72 17.57 -30.47
N PHE A 55 8.54 16.28 -30.17
CA PHE A 55 7.77 15.80 -29.03
C PHE A 55 8.61 15.04 -27.98
N ILE A 56 9.83 14.64 -28.31
CA ILE A 56 10.75 13.93 -27.41
C ILE A 56 11.88 14.87 -27.00
N CYS A 57 12.01 15.11 -25.70
CA CYS A 57 13.12 15.87 -25.11
C CYS A 57 13.81 14.98 -24.08
N ASP A 58 15.12 14.77 -24.22
CA ASP A 58 15.94 13.90 -23.36
C ASP A 58 15.35 12.49 -23.18
N GLY A 59 14.85 11.91 -24.27
CA GLY A 59 14.23 10.58 -24.28
C GLY A 59 12.85 10.51 -23.64
N SER A 60 12.27 11.64 -23.23
CA SER A 60 10.99 11.73 -22.55
C SER A 60 9.96 12.52 -23.34
N ILE A 61 8.69 12.17 -23.20
CA ILE A 61 7.55 12.97 -23.64
C ILE A 61 6.89 13.64 -22.43
N VAL A 62 6.26 14.79 -22.63
CA VAL A 62 5.45 15.44 -21.58
C VAL A 62 3.99 15.49 -22.02
N VAL A 63 3.12 14.92 -21.18
CA VAL A 63 1.68 14.90 -21.35
C VAL A 63 1.04 15.63 -20.17
N TYR A 64 0.17 16.59 -20.47
CA TYR A 64 -0.69 17.23 -19.46
C TYR A 64 -2.11 16.70 -19.59
N ALA A 65 -2.68 16.24 -18.49
CA ALA A 65 -4.09 15.90 -18.41
C ALA A 65 -4.80 16.88 -17.47
N SER A 66 -5.88 17.49 -17.94
CA SER A 66 -6.78 18.30 -17.14
C SER A 66 -8.13 17.61 -17.09
N ILE A 67 -8.64 17.33 -15.88
CA ILE A 67 -9.87 16.56 -15.67
C ILE A 67 -10.80 17.39 -14.78
N ALA A 68 -12.00 17.68 -15.29
CA ALA A 68 -13.07 18.35 -14.58
C ALA A 68 -14.27 17.42 -14.40
N VAL A 69 -14.64 17.19 -13.14
CA VAL A 69 -15.84 16.45 -12.77
C VAL A 69 -17.07 17.35 -12.92
N GLN A 70 -18.01 16.95 -13.79
CA GLN A 70 -19.19 17.76 -14.13
C GLN A 70 -20.46 17.32 -13.37
N GLY A 71 -20.59 16.03 -13.07
CA GLY A 71 -21.79 15.48 -12.44
C GLY A 71 -21.51 14.15 -11.76
N LYS A 72 -22.20 13.90 -10.65
CA LYS A 72 -22.13 12.64 -9.89
C LYS A 72 -23.54 12.12 -9.66
N SER A 73 -23.78 10.86 -9.99
CA SER A 73 -24.99 10.14 -9.61
C SER A 73 -24.62 8.81 -8.97
N GLY A 74 -25.34 8.40 -7.93
CA GLY A 74 -25.05 7.18 -7.20
C GLY A 74 -26.04 6.98 -6.07
N ASN A 75 -26.29 5.72 -5.72
CA ASN A 75 -26.99 5.41 -4.47
C ASN A 75 -26.14 5.95 -3.32
N ARG A 76 -26.78 6.53 -2.29
CA ARG A 76 -26.10 7.11 -1.13
C ARG A 76 -25.45 6.02 -0.27
N PHE A 77 -24.29 5.55 -0.70
CA PHE A 77 -23.37 4.81 0.16
C PHE A 77 -22.92 5.71 1.31
N ARG A 78 -22.56 5.11 2.45
CA ARG A 78 -21.83 5.83 3.49
C ARG A 78 -20.65 6.50 2.81
N LYS A 79 -20.48 7.81 3.04
CA LYS A 79 -19.33 8.55 2.52
C LYS A 79 -18.08 7.85 3.05
N ARG A 80 -17.12 7.51 2.19
CA ARG A 80 -15.87 6.92 2.66
C ARG A 80 -15.27 7.80 3.75
N ILE A 81 -14.93 7.21 4.89
CA ILE A 81 -14.20 7.94 5.92
C ILE A 81 -12.79 8.08 5.38
N ALA A 82 -12.37 9.31 5.12
CA ALA A 82 -11.05 9.61 4.59
C ALA A 82 -10.49 10.81 5.35
N SER A 83 -9.21 10.72 5.70
CA SER A 83 -8.46 11.79 6.34
C SER A 83 -7.66 12.52 5.27
N ASN A 84 -7.69 13.85 5.29
CA ASN A 84 -6.84 14.65 4.43
C ASN A 84 -5.53 14.97 5.17
N PHE A 85 -4.46 14.26 4.81
CA PHE A 85 -3.14 14.47 5.39
C PHE A 85 -2.30 15.50 4.62
N TYR A 86 -2.73 15.92 3.43
CA TYR A 86 -1.94 16.80 2.54
C TYR A 86 -2.04 18.29 2.89
N SER A 87 -2.85 18.64 3.87
CA SER A 87 -3.04 20.03 4.29
C SER A 87 -3.20 20.13 5.79
N PRO A 88 -2.77 21.23 6.43
CA PRO A 88 -2.96 21.44 7.84
C PRO A 88 -4.43 21.32 8.25
N SER A 89 -4.68 20.72 9.40
CA SER A 89 -5.97 20.71 10.07
C SER A 89 -5.86 21.34 11.46
N LYS A 90 -6.99 21.64 12.09
CA LYS A 90 -7.01 22.11 13.49
C LYS A 90 -6.46 21.09 14.50
N PHE A 91 -6.22 19.84 14.08
CA PHE A 91 -5.73 18.75 14.93
C PHE A 91 -4.32 18.28 14.56
N SER A 92 -3.73 18.81 13.48
CA SER A 92 -2.35 18.48 13.09
C SER A 92 -1.37 19.41 13.80
N ASP A 93 -0.36 18.82 14.43
CA ASP A 93 0.68 19.49 15.22
C ASP A 93 2.10 19.01 14.84
N VAL A 94 2.22 18.19 13.79
CA VAL A 94 3.49 17.80 13.17
C VAL A 94 3.35 17.59 11.67
N ILE A 95 4.43 17.78 10.93
CA ILE A 95 4.59 17.40 9.52
C ILE A 95 5.57 16.24 9.45
N LEU A 96 5.15 15.11 8.88
CA LEU A 96 6.03 14.01 8.53
C LEU A 96 6.37 14.11 7.05
N ILE A 97 7.65 14.12 6.73
CA ILE A 97 8.13 14.00 5.36
C ILE A 97 8.39 12.52 5.08
N VAL A 98 7.65 11.95 4.15
CA VAL A 98 7.84 10.58 3.67
C VAL A 98 8.17 10.68 2.19
N GLU A 99 9.37 10.25 1.82
CA GLU A 99 9.96 10.53 0.50
C GLU A 99 9.95 12.06 0.24
N GLU A 100 9.29 12.54 -0.81
CA GLU A 100 9.09 13.96 -1.11
C GLU A 100 7.78 14.57 -0.56
N TYR A 101 6.92 13.76 0.05
CA TYR A 101 5.57 14.16 0.43
C TYR A 101 5.49 14.67 1.86
N GLU A 102 4.79 15.78 2.06
CA GLU A 102 4.52 16.37 3.38
C GLU A 102 3.14 15.96 3.89
N LEU A 103 3.12 15.28 5.05
CA LEU A 103 1.91 14.80 5.69
C LEU A 103 1.67 15.51 7.03
N HIS A 104 0.53 16.18 7.17
CA HIS A 104 0.10 16.88 8.37
C HIS A 104 -0.64 15.92 9.32
N ILE A 105 0.00 15.58 10.44
CA ILE A 105 -0.42 14.51 11.36
C ILE A 105 -0.62 15.06 12.78
N SER A 106 -1.37 14.31 13.58
CA SER A 106 -1.50 14.55 15.03
C SER A 106 -0.52 13.65 15.78
N LYS A 107 0.42 14.25 16.52
CA LYS A 107 1.39 13.56 17.39
C LYS A 107 0.67 12.62 18.35
N ALA A 108 -0.41 13.08 18.97
CA ALA A 108 -1.15 12.30 19.96
C ALA A 108 -1.78 11.03 19.38
N ILE A 109 -2.37 11.09 18.17
CA ILE A 109 -2.99 9.92 17.53
C ILE A 109 -1.93 8.90 17.15
N LEU A 110 -0.85 9.36 16.53
CA LEU A 110 0.19 8.46 16.04
C LEU A 110 1.02 7.86 17.19
N ALA A 111 1.33 8.63 18.23
CA ALA A 111 1.95 8.14 19.46
C ALA A 111 1.08 7.10 20.19
N HIS A 112 -0.25 7.30 20.22
CA HIS A 112 -1.14 6.29 20.80
C HIS A 112 -1.11 4.96 20.04
N ALA A 113 -0.86 5.01 18.73
CA ALA A 113 -0.81 3.83 17.88
C ALA A 113 0.58 3.16 17.79
N SER A 114 1.64 3.84 18.24
CA SER A 114 3.04 3.44 18.03
C SER A 114 3.92 3.92 19.18
N SER A 115 4.57 2.99 19.88
CA SER A 115 5.53 3.33 20.94
C SER A 115 6.78 4.05 20.38
N TYR A 116 7.15 3.75 19.13
CA TYR A 116 8.20 4.45 18.40
C TYR A 116 7.85 5.93 18.26
N PHE A 117 6.65 6.25 17.77
CA PHE A 117 6.22 7.64 17.60
C PHE A 117 5.94 8.33 18.94
N GLU A 118 5.48 7.61 19.97
CA GLU A 118 5.41 8.13 21.33
C GLU A 118 6.78 8.61 21.81
N THR A 119 7.80 7.75 21.66
CA THR A 119 9.18 8.06 22.01
C THR A 119 9.74 9.21 21.18
N LEU A 120 9.47 9.22 19.86
CA LEU A 120 9.93 10.26 18.95
C LEU A 120 9.33 11.63 19.29
N PHE A 121 8.04 11.70 19.62
CA PHE A 121 7.32 12.97 19.82
C PHE A 121 7.35 13.47 21.26
N TYR A 122 7.41 12.57 22.24
CA TYR A 122 7.29 12.90 23.67
C TYR A 122 8.49 12.44 24.50
N GLY A 123 9.50 11.84 23.88
CA GLY A 123 10.78 11.56 24.53
C GLY A 123 11.71 12.77 24.62
N ASP A 124 12.84 12.56 25.27
CA ASP A 124 13.84 13.61 25.55
C ASP A 124 14.81 13.90 24.37
N PHE A 125 14.44 13.50 23.16
CA PHE A 125 15.26 13.68 21.96
C PHE A 125 15.16 15.10 21.39
N THR A 126 16.12 15.51 20.56
CA THR A 126 16.08 16.80 19.86
C THR A 126 14.88 16.90 18.91
N GLU A 127 14.56 15.78 18.27
CA GLU A 127 13.50 15.57 17.29
C GLU A 127 12.10 15.80 17.89
N SER A 128 11.93 15.58 19.19
CA SER A 128 10.63 15.81 19.86
C SER A 128 10.19 17.28 19.82
N ARG A 129 11.17 18.18 19.67
CA ARG A 129 10.98 19.63 19.55
C ARG A 129 10.80 20.10 18.11
N GLU A 130 10.96 19.21 17.13
CA GLU A 130 10.74 19.52 15.73
C GLU A 130 9.26 19.41 15.35
N ASN A 131 8.86 20.29 14.43
CA ASN A 131 7.51 20.30 13.86
C ASN A 131 7.48 19.69 12.45
N LYS A 132 8.65 19.34 11.89
CA LYS A 132 8.82 18.73 10.58
C LYS A 132 9.89 17.65 10.68
N ILE A 133 9.52 16.39 10.47
CA ILE A 133 10.40 15.23 10.71
C ILE A 133 10.42 14.35 9.46
N THR A 134 11.59 13.97 8.98
CA THR A 134 11.73 13.06 7.82
C THR A 134 11.80 11.60 8.27
N LEU A 135 10.91 10.78 7.72
CA LEU A 135 10.98 9.32 7.83
C LEU A 135 11.76 8.77 6.64
N LYS A 136 12.82 8.01 6.93
CA LYS A 136 13.67 7.37 5.93
C LYS A 136 13.25 5.91 5.75
N ASP A 137 13.48 5.39 4.55
CA ASP A 137 13.23 3.99 4.20
C ASP A 137 11.75 3.59 4.39
N VAL A 138 10.83 4.52 4.11
CA VAL A 138 9.38 4.32 4.18
C VAL A 138 8.79 4.60 2.81
N ALA A 139 8.12 3.62 2.22
CA ALA A 139 7.33 3.81 1.01
C ALA A 139 6.09 4.65 1.32
N PHE A 140 5.88 5.71 0.54
CA PHE A 140 4.78 6.65 0.76
C PHE A 140 3.40 5.98 0.71
N GLU A 141 3.17 5.09 -0.26
CA GLU A 141 1.89 4.41 -0.47
C GLU A 141 1.53 3.51 0.72
N ASP A 142 2.47 2.68 1.19
CA ASP A 142 2.27 1.82 2.37
C ASP A 142 1.99 2.64 3.63
N PHE A 143 2.69 3.77 3.81
CA PHE A 143 2.50 4.62 4.97
C PHE A 143 1.12 5.30 4.98
N LEU A 144 0.57 5.65 3.82
CA LEU A 144 -0.80 6.15 3.72
C LEU A 144 -1.83 5.11 4.18
N VAL A 145 -1.65 3.84 3.81
CA VAL A 145 -2.53 2.76 4.26
C VAL A 145 -2.44 2.58 5.77
N VAL A 146 -1.22 2.55 6.33
CA VAL A 146 -0.99 2.50 7.78
C VAL A 146 -1.66 3.68 8.51
N LEU A 147 -1.50 4.90 8.00
CA LEU A 147 -2.20 6.07 8.55
C LEU A 147 -3.71 5.91 8.49
N GLY A 148 -4.24 5.37 7.38
CA GLY A 148 -5.66 5.09 7.26
C GLY A 148 -6.17 4.11 8.31
N LEU A 149 -5.42 3.04 8.57
CA LEU A 149 -5.73 2.04 9.59
C LEU A 149 -5.72 2.63 11.02
N ILE A 150 -4.86 3.61 11.28
CA ILE A 150 -4.72 4.31 12.58
C ILE A 150 -5.83 5.37 12.75
N TYR A 151 -6.09 6.16 11.72
CA TYR A 151 -7.11 7.21 11.72
C TYR A 151 -8.53 6.68 11.49
N ALA A 152 -8.69 5.36 11.39
CA ALA A 152 -9.96 4.68 11.14
C ALA A 152 -10.69 5.21 9.90
N THR A 153 -9.93 5.38 8.81
CA THR A 153 -10.49 5.60 7.47
C THR A 153 -10.93 4.27 6.86
N ASP A 154 -11.50 4.34 5.66
CA ASP A 154 -11.90 3.17 4.86
C ASP A 154 -10.70 2.54 4.12
N GLU A 155 -9.51 2.57 4.71
CA GLU A 155 -8.34 1.84 4.21
C GLU A 155 -8.33 0.45 4.86
N GLU A 156 -8.05 -0.57 4.06
CA GLU A 156 -8.13 -1.98 4.47
C GLU A 156 -6.83 -2.70 4.12
N VAL A 157 -6.58 -3.81 4.83
CA VAL A 157 -5.47 -4.71 4.51
C VAL A 157 -5.90 -5.64 3.39
N ASP A 158 -5.05 -5.85 2.39
CA ASP A 158 -5.27 -6.79 1.30
C ASP A 158 -3.97 -7.56 0.96
N ASP A 159 -4.04 -8.45 -0.04
CA ASP A 159 -2.86 -9.24 -0.44
C ASP A 159 -1.77 -8.41 -1.13
N ASP A 160 -2.07 -7.23 -1.66
CA ASP A 160 -1.08 -6.39 -2.34
C ASP A 160 -0.31 -5.53 -1.33
N ASN A 161 -0.98 -5.03 -0.29
CA ASN A 161 -0.42 -4.09 0.67
C ASN A 161 0.09 -4.71 1.98
N VAL A 162 -0.33 -5.94 2.34
CA VAL A 162 -0.04 -6.50 3.67
C VAL A 162 1.46 -6.67 3.96
N ASP A 163 2.28 -6.95 2.95
CA ASP A 163 3.74 -7.06 3.11
C ASP A 163 4.35 -5.71 3.55
N GLY A 164 3.96 -4.62 2.90
CA GLY A 164 4.40 -3.25 3.23
C GLY A 164 3.89 -2.80 4.60
N ILE A 165 2.62 -3.10 4.91
CA ILE A 165 2.04 -2.83 6.22
C ILE A 165 2.81 -3.55 7.33
N LEU A 166 3.16 -4.82 7.14
CA LEU A 166 3.93 -5.58 8.13
C LEU A 166 5.32 -4.97 8.36
N VAL A 167 6.02 -4.56 7.29
CA VAL A 167 7.31 -3.88 7.41
C VAL A 167 7.19 -2.62 8.27
N LEU A 168 6.24 -1.74 7.94
CA LEU A 168 6.09 -0.47 8.66
C LEU A 168 5.58 -0.65 10.09
N ALA A 169 4.67 -1.59 10.29
CA ALA A 169 4.10 -1.85 11.61
C ALA A 169 5.13 -2.47 12.57
N ASP A 170 6.04 -3.31 12.07
CA ASP A 170 7.18 -3.81 12.83
C ASP A 170 8.21 -2.68 13.08
N GLN A 171 8.60 -1.95 12.03
CA GLN A 171 9.55 -0.83 12.10
C GLN A 171 9.15 0.23 13.14
N PHE A 172 7.85 0.54 13.21
CA PHE A 172 7.31 1.58 14.10
C PHE A 172 6.62 1.02 15.35
N ASP A 173 6.80 -0.25 15.71
CA ASP A 173 6.16 -0.91 16.87
C ASP A 173 4.66 -0.58 17.00
N MET A 174 3.90 -0.91 15.95
CA MET A 174 2.45 -0.67 15.84
C MET A 174 1.66 -1.96 16.04
N LYS A 175 1.57 -2.42 17.29
CA LYS A 175 0.93 -3.70 17.65
C LYS A 175 -0.49 -3.88 17.11
N ARG A 176 -1.30 -2.81 17.10
CA ARG A 176 -2.67 -2.87 16.56
C ARG A 176 -2.72 -3.02 15.03
N VAL A 177 -1.75 -2.44 14.33
CA VAL A 177 -1.64 -2.55 12.87
C VAL A 177 -1.13 -3.96 12.52
N LEU A 178 -0.12 -4.47 13.24
CA LEU A 178 0.34 -5.86 13.14
C LEU A 178 -0.82 -6.84 13.34
N TYR A 179 -1.61 -6.68 14.40
CA TYR A 179 -2.75 -7.56 14.67
C TYR A 179 -3.80 -7.54 13.53
N LYS A 180 -4.09 -6.36 12.94
CA LYS A 180 -5.00 -6.27 11.80
C LYS A 180 -4.45 -7.00 10.57
N ALA A 181 -3.16 -6.81 10.27
CA ALA A 181 -2.48 -7.49 9.17
C ALA A 181 -2.45 -9.01 9.37
N GLU A 182 -2.14 -9.46 10.58
CA GLU A 182 -2.14 -10.86 10.98
C GLU A 182 -3.53 -11.49 10.83
N THR A 183 -4.58 -10.81 11.31
CA THR A 183 -5.97 -11.27 11.17
C THR A 183 -6.34 -11.44 9.70
N TRP A 184 -5.98 -10.49 8.83
CA TRP A 184 -6.21 -10.61 7.39
C TRP A 184 -5.51 -11.83 6.78
N LEU A 185 -4.25 -12.07 7.16
CA LEU A 185 -3.46 -13.21 6.69
C LEU A 185 -4.08 -14.55 7.07
N VAL A 186 -4.68 -14.64 8.25
CA VAL A 186 -5.40 -15.82 8.72
C VAL A 186 -6.74 -15.98 7.98
N GLU A 187 -7.57 -14.95 7.96
CA GLU A 187 -8.98 -15.08 7.61
C GLU A 187 -9.30 -14.95 6.11
N SER A 188 -8.52 -14.18 5.35
CA SER A 188 -8.93 -13.72 4.01
C SER A 188 -7.84 -13.76 2.94
N SER A 189 -6.57 -13.77 3.33
CA SER A 189 -5.45 -13.73 2.39
C SER A 189 -5.35 -14.99 1.51
N ASN A 190 -5.07 -14.78 0.21
CA ASN A 190 -4.78 -15.83 -0.77
C ASN A 190 -3.29 -16.04 -1.01
N LYS A 191 -2.41 -15.46 -0.16
CA LYS A 191 -0.96 -15.70 -0.26
C LYS A 191 -0.63 -17.18 -0.11
N GLN A 192 0.46 -17.59 -0.79
CA GLN A 192 1.00 -18.93 -0.67
C GLN A 192 1.23 -19.30 0.80
N PHE A 193 0.93 -20.55 1.15
CA PHE A 193 0.97 -20.98 2.55
C PHE A 193 2.39 -20.87 3.13
N ALA A 194 3.40 -21.26 2.34
CA ALA A 194 4.80 -21.09 2.72
C ALA A 194 5.18 -19.62 2.98
N HIS A 195 4.59 -18.68 2.23
CA HIS A 195 4.81 -17.26 2.43
C HIS A 195 4.16 -16.79 3.74
N LYS A 196 2.94 -17.25 4.07
CA LYS A 196 2.28 -16.96 5.35
C LYS A 196 3.11 -17.43 6.55
N VAL A 197 3.67 -18.65 6.50
CA VAL A 197 4.58 -19.16 7.55
C VAL A 197 5.80 -18.26 7.70
N TYR A 198 6.40 -17.83 6.60
CA TYR A 198 7.54 -16.91 6.62
C TYR A 198 7.20 -15.54 7.19
N LEU A 199 6.09 -14.94 6.80
CA LEU A 199 5.63 -13.66 7.38
C LEU A 199 5.38 -13.80 8.88
N GLY A 200 4.77 -14.93 9.28
CA GLY A 200 4.53 -15.24 10.69
C GLY A 200 5.81 -15.31 11.51
N ASP A 201 6.84 -15.99 10.99
CA ASP A 201 8.13 -16.07 11.68
C ASP A 201 8.89 -14.76 11.67
N LYS A 202 8.93 -14.06 10.52
CA LYS A 202 9.69 -12.83 10.34
C LYS A 202 9.20 -11.73 11.29
N TYR A 203 7.88 -11.54 11.39
CA TYR A 203 7.26 -10.48 12.18
C TYR A 203 6.67 -10.96 13.52
N LYS A 204 7.00 -12.19 13.94
CA LYS A 204 6.56 -12.77 15.22
C LYS A 204 5.04 -12.73 15.43
N LEU A 205 4.31 -13.12 14.38
CA LEU A 205 2.86 -13.19 14.34
C LEU A 205 2.40 -14.56 14.89
N GLU A 206 2.20 -14.63 16.20
CA GLU A 206 1.88 -15.87 16.92
C GLU A 206 0.56 -16.51 16.49
N LEU A 207 -0.49 -15.71 16.22
CA LEU A 207 -1.78 -16.21 15.79
C LEU A 207 -1.66 -16.84 14.39
N LEU A 208 -0.96 -16.18 13.47
CA LEU A 208 -0.73 -16.71 12.13
C LEU A 208 0.11 -17.98 12.15
N LEU A 209 1.21 -18.00 12.91
CA LEU A 209 2.06 -19.18 13.03
C LEU A 209 1.32 -20.37 13.62
N THR A 210 0.57 -20.16 14.70
CA THR A 210 -0.24 -21.20 15.34
C THR A 210 -1.26 -21.76 14.35
N HIS A 211 -1.99 -20.87 13.66
CA HIS A 211 -2.96 -21.26 12.64
C HIS A 211 -2.31 -22.08 11.52
N CYS A 212 -1.19 -21.62 10.96
CA CYS A 212 -0.47 -22.34 9.93
C CYS A 212 0.03 -23.70 10.43
N LEU A 213 0.63 -23.80 11.61
CA LEU A 213 1.13 -25.08 12.14
C LEU A 213 0.01 -26.09 12.40
N ASP A 214 -1.18 -25.63 12.79
CA ASP A 214 -2.35 -26.49 13.00
C ASP A 214 -2.97 -26.97 11.67
N GLU A 215 -2.87 -26.17 10.60
CA GLU A 215 -3.29 -26.57 9.25
C GLU A 215 -2.38 -27.61 8.59
N ILE A 216 -1.16 -27.83 9.10
CA ILE A 216 -0.25 -28.87 8.57
C ILE A 216 -0.73 -30.25 9.06
N ASP A 217 -1.58 -30.86 8.25
CA ASP A 217 -2.18 -32.18 8.51
C ASP A 217 -1.60 -33.31 7.63
N SER A 218 -0.77 -32.96 6.66
CA SER A 218 -0.29 -33.85 5.60
C SER A 218 1.16 -33.55 5.20
N PHE A 219 1.85 -34.57 4.67
CA PHE A 219 3.22 -34.41 4.17
C PHE A 219 3.27 -33.52 2.93
N GLU A 220 2.21 -33.52 2.12
CA GLU A 220 2.05 -32.65 0.97
C GLU A 220 2.05 -31.18 1.40
N LYS A 221 1.26 -30.81 2.41
CA LYS A 221 1.22 -29.45 2.95
C LYS A 221 2.53 -29.03 3.61
N LEU A 222 3.16 -29.94 4.36
CA LEU A 222 4.49 -29.73 4.93
C LEU A 222 5.55 -29.52 3.83
N SER A 223 5.45 -30.27 2.72
CA SER A 223 6.37 -30.16 1.60
C SER A 223 6.27 -28.79 0.90
N GLU A 224 5.07 -28.20 0.84
CA GLU A 224 4.85 -26.84 0.34
C GLU A 224 5.75 -25.83 1.05
N VAL A 225 5.90 -25.94 2.38
CA VAL A 225 6.78 -25.06 3.16
C VAL A 225 8.24 -25.43 2.98
N THR A 226 8.60 -26.69 3.19
CA THR A 226 10.02 -27.15 3.25
C THR A 226 10.75 -27.08 1.90
N THR A 227 10.01 -27.10 0.80
CA THR A 227 10.58 -26.97 -0.56
C THR A 227 10.50 -25.55 -1.12
N SER A 228 9.83 -24.63 -0.43
CA SER A 228 9.69 -23.24 -0.87
C SER A 228 11.00 -22.48 -0.78
N GLU A 229 11.08 -21.38 -1.54
CA GLU A 229 12.20 -20.43 -1.43
C GLU A 229 12.27 -19.72 -0.08
N PHE A 230 11.16 -19.68 0.67
CA PHE A 230 11.06 -19.03 1.97
C PHE A 230 11.71 -19.85 3.09
N PHE A 231 11.77 -21.19 2.95
CA PHE A 231 12.27 -22.09 3.99
C PHE A 231 13.67 -21.74 4.49
N LYS A 232 14.55 -21.30 3.57
CA LYS A 232 15.93 -20.91 3.90
C LYS A 232 15.99 -19.77 4.91
N ASN A 233 15.01 -18.86 4.88
CA ASN A 233 14.93 -17.67 5.71
C ASN A 233 14.15 -17.87 7.01
N LEU A 234 13.57 -19.06 7.23
CA LEU A 234 12.92 -19.38 8.50
C LEU A 234 13.96 -19.57 9.61
N SER A 235 13.59 -19.16 10.82
CA SER A 235 14.34 -19.35 12.05
C SER A 235 14.46 -20.84 12.39
N GLU A 236 15.47 -21.18 13.20
CA GLU A 236 15.68 -22.56 13.67
C GLU A 236 14.47 -23.07 14.46
N SER A 237 13.86 -22.22 15.30
CA SER A 237 12.65 -22.57 16.06
C SER A 237 11.52 -23.08 15.17
N ILE A 238 11.21 -22.37 14.10
CA ILE A 238 10.12 -22.77 13.20
C ILE A 238 10.49 -24.02 12.41
N LYS A 239 11.77 -24.20 12.05
CA LYS A 239 12.25 -25.43 11.41
C LYS A 239 12.12 -26.63 12.34
N ASP A 240 12.39 -26.46 13.63
CA ASP A 240 12.22 -27.49 14.66
C ASP A 240 10.73 -27.85 14.83
N ASP A 241 9.83 -26.86 14.86
CA ASP A 241 8.38 -27.08 14.94
C ASP A 241 7.86 -27.86 13.72
N LEU A 242 8.32 -27.51 12.51
CA LEU A 242 7.98 -28.23 11.28
C LEU A 242 8.49 -29.67 11.31
N LEU A 243 9.71 -29.90 11.82
CA LEU A 243 10.27 -31.24 11.97
C LEU A 243 9.48 -32.07 12.99
N ALA A 244 9.10 -31.47 14.12
CA ALA A 244 8.27 -32.13 15.13
C ALA A 244 6.94 -32.57 14.52
N LYS A 245 6.28 -31.70 13.74
CA LYS A 245 5.05 -32.04 13.01
C LYS A 245 5.26 -33.20 12.02
N ALA A 246 6.38 -33.23 11.32
CA ALA A 246 6.75 -34.34 10.42
C ALA A 246 6.87 -35.68 11.17
N MET A 247 7.51 -35.67 12.35
CA MET A 247 7.66 -36.86 13.19
C MET A 247 6.31 -37.36 13.71
N GLU A 248 5.45 -36.46 14.20
CA GLU A 248 4.09 -36.80 14.66
C GLU A 248 3.26 -37.48 13.58
N MET A 249 3.30 -36.95 12.35
CA MET A 249 2.61 -37.54 11.20
C MET A 249 3.16 -38.92 10.82
N GLY A 250 4.48 -39.12 10.94
CA GLY A 250 5.14 -40.40 10.71
C GLY A 250 4.78 -41.47 11.75
N MET A 251 4.58 -41.08 13.01
CA MET A 251 4.18 -41.98 14.09
C MET A 251 2.71 -42.44 13.97
N LYS A 252 1.81 -41.58 13.45
CA LYS A 252 0.39 -41.92 13.25
C LYS A 252 0.14 -42.95 12.14
N LYS A 253 1.11 -43.20 11.25
CA LYS A 253 1.01 -44.17 10.14
C LYS A 253 1.46 -45.60 10.49
N ARG A 254 1.84 -45.87 11.75
CA ARG A 254 2.22 -47.22 12.26
C ARG A 254 1.13 -47.78 13.17
#